data_AF-A0A101XB60-F1
#
_entry.id   AF-A0A101XB60-F1
#
_cell.length_a   1.000
_cell.length_b   1.000
_cell.length_c   1.000
_cell.angle_alpha   90.00
_cell.angle_beta   90.00
_cell.angle_gamma   90.00
#
_symmetry.space_group_name_H-M   'P 1'
#
loop_
_entity.id
_entity.type
_entity.pdbx_description
1 polymer ?
#
loop_
_entity_poly.entity_id
_entity_poly.type
_entity_poly.pdbx_seq_one_letter_code
_entity_poly.pdbx_strand_id
1 'polypeptide(L)'
;MEPYCNFDVAVENARELLEGALSEYYWDMPRRELDAVVDIALRDFLHYLAYKSGIYTAQRFREDKARLRLCVYITDRWPKIAELASEWVVMWSAKWRQRVRLVFSDEEFKRATAEGEPFKPHKNLDEFLSKVDRLDLQLFTVSSLIRAGELAGLDQIADYIIREEANYLLDLYGPEKALEKYREGALAERILKRVRGLGKTSEPLLVIRVDLRAW
;
A
#
# COMPACT_ATOMS: atom_id res chain seq x y z
N MET A 1 29.08 -8.02 -15.63
CA MET A 1 28.54 -9.02 -14.69
C MET A 1 27.47 -8.29 -13.91
N GLU A 2 26.19 -8.66 -14.03
CA GLU A 2 25.17 -8.08 -13.15
C GLU A 2 25.47 -8.56 -11.72
N PRO A 3 25.39 -7.68 -10.70
CA PRO A 3 25.64 -8.09 -9.32
C PRO A 3 24.64 -9.16 -8.92
N TYR A 4 25.11 -10.26 -8.34
CA TYR A 4 24.24 -11.25 -7.72
C TYR A 4 23.80 -10.73 -6.35
N CYS A 5 22.49 -10.74 -6.08
CA CYS A 5 21.95 -10.41 -4.78
C CYS A 5 20.80 -11.36 -4.45
N ASN A 6 20.85 -11.99 -3.28
CA ASN A 6 19.80 -12.89 -2.82
C ASN A 6 18.67 -12.05 -2.18
N PHE A 7 17.64 -11.74 -2.98
CA PHE A 7 16.53 -10.90 -2.55
C PHE A 7 15.75 -11.50 -1.39
N ASP A 8 15.58 -12.82 -1.36
CA ASP A 8 14.80 -13.47 -0.31
C ASP A 8 15.50 -13.33 1.05
N VAL A 9 16.83 -13.47 1.08
CA VAL A 9 17.62 -13.20 2.29
C VAL A 9 17.57 -11.73 2.70
N ALA A 10 17.65 -10.80 1.75
CA ALA A 10 17.57 -9.37 2.05
C ALA A 10 16.20 -8.98 2.63
N VAL A 11 15.12 -9.56 2.10
CA VAL A 11 13.75 -9.37 2.60
C VAL A 11 13.57 -10.00 3.98
N GLU A 12 14.10 -11.20 4.21
CA GLU A 12 14.00 -11.86 5.52
C GLU A 12 14.74 -11.06 6.60
N ASN A 13 15.94 -10.57 6.32
CA ASN A 13 16.66 -9.70 7.26
C ASN A 13 15.84 -8.43 7.60
N ALA A 14 15.20 -7.81 6.59
CA ALA A 14 14.33 -6.67 6.81
C ALA A 14 13.08 -7.05 7.63
N ARG A 15 12.54 -8.26 7.43
CA ARG A 15 11.42 -8.80 8.21
C ARG A 15 11.79 -8.96 9.68
N GLU A 16 12.91 -9.61 10.00
CA GLU A 16 13.39 -9.81 11.37
C GLU A 16 13.59 -8.47 12.11
N LEU A 17 14.16 -7.48 11.41
CA LEU A 17 14.34 -6.13 11.92
C LEU A 17 13.01 -5.45 12.27
N LEU A 18 12.02 -5.53 11.37
CA LEU A 18 10.69 -4.98 11.59
C LEU A 18 9.95 -5.73 12.70
N GLU A 19 10.07 -7.05 12.77
CA GLU A 19 9.48 -7.87 13.81
C GLU A 19 9.97 -7.46 15.20
N GLY A 20 11.29 -7.31 15.36
CA GLY A 20 11.89 -6.82 16.61
C GLY A 20 11.30 -5.47 17.03
N ALA A 21 11.31 -4.49 16.12
CA ALA A 21 10.79 -3.16 16.41
C ALA A 21 9.28 -3.14 16.69
N LEU A 22 8.47 -3.85 15.90
CA LEU A 22 7.02 -3.88 16.05
C LEU A 22 6.57 -4.63 17.31
N SER A 23 7.31 -5.67 17.72
CA SER A 23 7.01 -6.42 18.95
C SER A 23 7.05 -5.54 20.20
N GLU A 24 7.87 -4.48 20.22
CA GLU A 24 7.88 -3.50 21.31
C GLU A 24 6.62 -2.61 21.29
N TYR A 25 6.14 -2.25 20.10
CA TYR A 25 4.94 -1.40 19.93
C TYR A 25 3.62 -2.13 20.14
N TYR A 26 3.61 -3.45 19.92
CA TYR A 26 2.43 -4.32 19.94
C TYR A 26 2.66 -5.53 20.85
N TRP A 27 3.30 -5.31 22.01
CA TRP A 27 3.72 -6.36 22.94
C TRP A 27 2.59 -7.22 23.51
N ASP A 28 1.36 -6.69 23.52
CA ASP A 28 0.15 -7.36 24.00
C ASP A 28 -0.64 -8.06 22.88
N MET A 29 -0.20 -7.94 21.63
CA MET A 29 -0.85 -8.55 20.48
C MET A 29 -0.51 -10.06 20.39
N PRO A 30 -1.51 -10.94 20.17
CA PRO A 30 -1.25 -12.36 19.94
C PRO A 30 -0.28 -12.59 18.78
N ARG A 31 0.61 -13.59 18.93
CA ARG A 31 1.72 -13.81 18.00
C ARG A 31 1.30 -13.90 16.53
N ARG A 32 0.20 -14.61 16.24
CA ARG A 32 -0.32 -14.74 14.86
C ARG A 32 -0.80 -13.42 14.26
N GLU A 33 -1.37 -12.55 15.08
CA GLU A 33 -1.82 -11.23 14.65
C GLU A 33 -0.63 -10.31 14.42
N LEU A 34 0.38 -10.40 15.30
CA LEU A 34 1.64 -9.69 15.12
C LEU A 34 2.36 -10.12 13.84
N ASP A 35 2.40 -11.42 13.52
CA ASP A 35 2.99 -11.92 12.29
C ASP A 35 2.28 -11.33 11.06
N ALA A 36 0.93 -11.24 11.07
CA ALA A 36 0.17 -10.61 9.99
C ALA A 36 0.46 -9.10 9.87
N VAL A 37 0.59 -8.39 10.99
CA VAL A 37 0.98 -6.98 11.05
C VAL A 37 2.39 -6.77 10.48
N VAL A 38 3.35 -7.63 10.85
CA VAL A 38 4.72 -7.62 10.34
C VAL A 38 4.75 -7.83 8.83
N ASP A 39 3.97 -8.77 8.31
CA ASP A 39 3.93 -9.03 6.86
C ASP A 39 3.36 -7.84 6.07
N ILE A 40 2.38 -7.11 6.64
CA ILE A 40 1.85 -5.89 6.03
C ILE A 40 2.89 -4.76 6.10
N ALA A 41 3.50 -4.55 7.27
CA ALA A 41 4.55 -3.57 7.46
C ALA A 41 5.75 -3.84 6.54
N LEU A 42 6.14 -5.10 6.34
CA LEU A 42 7.22 -5.48 5.44
C LEU A 42 6.92 -5.05 4.00
N ARG A 43 5.72 -5.34 3.50
CA ARG A 43 5.32 -4.89 2.15
C ARG A 43 5.36 -3.37 2.03
N ASP A 44 4.78 -2.67 2.99
CA ASP A 44 4.80 -1.20 3.01
C ASP A 44 6.22 -0.63 3.08
N PHE A 45 7.10 -1.25 3.87
CA PHE A 45 8.48 -0.84 3.99
C PHE A 45 9.26 -1.07 2.70
N LEU A 46 9.04 -2.19 2.01
CA LEU A 46 9.65 -2.45 0.70
C LEU A 46 9.18 -1.43 -0.35
N HIS A 47 7.90 -1.03 -0.35
CA HIS A 47 7.41 0.09 -1.17
C HIS A 47 8.13 1.40 -0.82
N TYR A 48 8.27 1.69 0.47
CA TYR A 48 8.96 2.88 0.96
C TYR A 48 10.43 2.91 0.51
N LEU A 49 11.16 1.80 0.63
CA LEU A 49 12.55 1.69 0.18
C LEU A 49 12.66 1.77 -1.35
N ALA A 50 11.74 1.14 -2.09
CA ALA A 50 11.70 1.23 -3.55
C ALA A 50 11.46 2.67 -4.02
N TYR A 51 10.56 3.40 -3.36
CA TYR A 51 10.34 4.83 -3.61
C TYR A 51 11.60 5.65 -3.29
N LYS A 52 12.18 5.47 -2.09
CA LYS A 52 13.38 6.22 -1.64
C LYS A 52 14.61 5.98 -2.51
N SER A 53 14.74 4.80 -3.09
CA SER A 53 15.82 4.44 -4.02
C SER A 53 15.56 4.88 -5.46
N GLY A 54 14.41 5.50 -5.75
CA GLY A 54 14.05 5.98 -7.08
C GLY A 54 13.63 4.89 -8.07
N ILE A 55 13.27 3.69 -7.58
CA ILE A 55 12.86 2.58 -8.44
C ILE A 55 11.52 2.89 -9.11
N TYR A 56 10.57 3.48 -8.39
CA TYR A 56 9.24 3.82 -8.94
C TYR A 56 9.24 5.04 -9.85
N THR A 57 10.30 5.84 -9.84
CA THR A 57 10.46 6.98 -10.75
C THR A 57 11.27 6.65 -12.00
N ALA A 58 11.65 5.38 -12.19
CA ALA A 58 12.35 4.93 -13.38
C ALA A 58 11.45 5.03 -14.62
N GLN A 59 11.94 5.64 -15.70
CA GLN A 59 11.20 5.84 -16.96
C GLN A 59 10.64 4.54 -17.59
N ARG A 60 11.21 3.39 -17.25
CA ARG A 60 10.74 2.07 -17.70
C ARG A 60 10.86 1.10 -16.53
N PHE A 61 9.78 0.95 -15.78
CA PHE A 61 9.72 -0.04 -14.71
C PHE A 61 9.84 -1.45 -15.29
N ARG A 62 10.66 -2.27 -14.63
CA ARG A 62 10.85 -3.68 -14.93
C ARG A 62 11.00 -4.41 -13.61
N GLU A 63 10.12 -5.35 -13.33
CA GLU A 63 10.02 -6.00 -12.03
C GLU A 63 11.31 -6.73 -11.64
N ASP A 64 11.91 -7.47 -12.57
CA ASP A 64 13.17 -8.19 -12.37
C ASP A 64 14.32 -7.23 -11.98
N LYS A 65 14.43 -6.10 -12.70
CA LYS A 65 15.43 -5.07 -12.42
C LYS A 65 15.12 -4.30 -11.13
N ALA A 66 13.85 -4.04 -10.84
CA ALA A 66 13.41 -3.39 -9.62
C ALA A 66 13.77 -4.24 -8.39
N ARG A 67 13.47 -5.55 -8.44
CA ARG A 67 13.81 -6.51 -7.39
C ARG A 67 15.33 -6.55 -7.15
N LEU A 68 16.13 -6.67 -8.20
CA LEU A 68 17.59 -6.67 -8.07
C LEU A 68 18.12 -5.35 -7.49
N ARG A 69 17.64 -4.20 -7.98
CA ARG A 69 18.05 -2.88 -7.47
C ARG A 69 17.68 -2.68 -6.01
N LEU A 70 16.48 -3.11 -5.60
CA LEU A 70 16.05 -3.03 -4.22
C LEU A 70 16.90 -3.94 -3.33
N CYS A 71 17.21 -5.14 -3.80
CA CYS A 71 18.13 -6.06 -3.12
C CYS A 71 19.48 -5.39 -2.82
N VAL A 72 20.14 -4.89 -3.87
CA VAL A 72 21.45 -4.22 -3.77
C VAL A 72 21.35 -2.99 -2.87
N TYR A 73 20.27 -2.22 -2.98
CA TYR A 73 20.05 -1.04 -2.13
C TYR A 73 19.94 -1.41 -0.65
N ILE A 74 19.27 -2.51 -0.31
CA ILE A 74 19.14 -3.00 1.07
C ILE A 74 20.49 -3.50 1.58
N THR A 75 21.16 -4.37 0.81
CA THR A 75 22.40 -5.03 1.25
C THR A 75 23.56 -4.05 1.40
N ASP A 76 23.75 -3.16 0.44
CA ASP A 76 24.90 -2.24 0.42
C ASP A 76 24.78 -1.13 1.48
N ARG A 77 23.56 -0.91 2.00
CA ARG A 77 23.26 0.17 2.95
C ARG A 77 22.66 -0.36 4.25
N TRP A 78 22.87 -1.64 4.55
CA TRP A 78 22.20 -2.32 5.67
C TRP A 78 22.21 -1.54 6.99
N PRO A 79 23.35 -0.98 7.48
CA PRO A 79 23.34 -0.20 8.73
C PRO A 79 22.38 1.00 8.70
N LYS A 80 22.28 1.68 7.54
CA LYS A 80 21.36 2.82 7.35
C LYS A 80 19.91 2.37 7.19
N ILE A 81 19.67 1.21 6.58
CA ILE A 81 18.34 0.61 6.50
C ILE A 81 17.85 0.21 7.89
N ALA A 82 18.73 -0.35 8.73
CA ALA A 82 18.45 -0.68 10.11
C ALA A 82 17.99 0.54 10.92
N GLU A 83 18.77 1.63 10.88
CA GLU A 83 18.41 2.90 11.52
C GLU A 83 17.08 3.47 10.98
N LEU A 84 16.93 3.48 9.65
CA LEU A 84 15.72 3.98 8.99
C LEU A 84 14.47 3.18 9.37
N ALA A 85 14.58 1.86 9.52
CA ALA A 85 13.45 1.02 9.89
C ALA A 85 12.91 1.39 11.28
N SER A 86 13.79 1.66 12.25
CA SER A 86 13.38 2.07 13.60
C SER A 86 12.56 3.37 13.57
N GLU A 87 13.03 4.39 12.85
CA GLU A 87 12.28 5.65 12.68
C GLU A 87 10.98 5.44 11.90
N TRP A 88 11.05 4.62 10.85
CA TRP A 88 9.92 4.34 9.96
C TRP A 88 8.81 3.60 10.69
N VAL A 89 9.11 2.63 11.56
CA VAL A 89 8.12 1.89 12.35
C VAL A 89 7.30 2.83 13.23
N VAL A 90 7.91 3.90 13.78
CA VAL A 90 7.17 4.89 14.57
C VAL A 90 6.11 5.59 13.72
N MET A 91 6.51 6.07 12.54
CA MET A 91 5.62 6.77 11.61
C MET A 91 4.57 5.83 11.02
N TRP A 92 4.97 4.62 10.65
CA TRP A 92 4.09 3.57 10.14
C TRP A 92 3.04 3.19 11.17
N SER A 93 3.43 2.95 12.42
CA SER A 93 2.50 2.60 13.51
C SER A 93 1.47 3.70 13.77
N ALA A 94 1.89 4.96 13.70
CA ALA A 94 0.97 6.09 13.81
C ALA A 94 -0.04 6.12 12.66
N LYS A 95 0.40 5.87 11.43
CA LYS A 95 -0.47 5.82 10.24
C LYS A 95 -1.37 4.58 10.23
N TRP A 96 -0.85 3.44 10.64
CA TRP A 96 -1.59 2.20 10.78
C TRP A 96 -2.80 2.38 11.69
N ARG A 97 -2.60 2.96 12.88
CA ARG A 97 -3.70 3.27 13.82
C ARG A 97 -4.72 4.27 13.27
N GLN A 98 -4.32 5.18 12.38
CA GLN A 98 -5.24 6.11 11.72
C GLN A 98 -6.06 5.44 10.62
N ARG A 99 -5.46 4.51 9.87
CA ARG A 99 -6.05 3.96 8.64
C ARG A 99 -6.71 2.61 8.83
N VAL A 100 -6.36 1.86 9.86
CA VAL A 100 -6.82 0.49 10.07
C VAL A 100 -7.72 0.38 11.28
N ARG A 101 -8.93 -0.12 11.04
CA ARG A 101 -9.84 -0.61 12.08
C ARG A 101 -9.75 -2.13 12.09
N LEU A 102 -9.14 -2.68 13.13
CA LEU A 102 -9.19 -4.13 13.38
C LEU A 102 -10.57 -4.48 13.94
N VAL A 103 -11.16 -5.54 13.41
CA VAL A 103 -12.43 -6.09 13.90
C VAL A 103 -12.27 -7.59 14.14
N PHE A 104 -12.83 -8.07 15.25
CA PHE A 104 -12.58 -9.43 15.73
C PHE A 104 -13.83 -10.31 15.63
N SER A 105 -14.96 -9.74 15.21
CA SER A 105 -16.21 -10.46 14.99
C SER A 105 -16.85 -10.09 13.65
N ASP A 106 -17.62 -11.04 13.08
CA ASP A 106 -18.39 -10.80 11.84
C ASP A 106 -19.44 -9.69 12.02
N GLU A 107 -19.97 -9.51 13.23
CA GLU A 107 -20.91 -8.43 13.54
C GLU A 107 -20.24 -7.06 13.60
N GLU A 108 -19.02 -6.96 14.14
CA GLU A 108 -18.23 -5.73 14.10
C GLU A 108 -17.77 -5.41 12.68
N PHE A 109 -17.36 -6.42 11.90
CA PHE A 109 -17.02 -6.23 10.50
C PHE A 109 -18.22 -5.69 9.72
N LYS A 110 -19.39 -6.33 9.84
CA LYS A 110 -20.63 -5.85 9.21
C LYS A 110 -20.98 -4.43 9.62
N ARG A 111 -20.94 -4.09 10.92
CA ARG A 111 -21.21 -2.72 11.41
C ARG A 111 -20.21 -1.71 10.86
N ALA A 112 -18.91 -2.00 10.95
CA ALA A 112 -17.85 -1.13 10.45
C ALA A 112 -17.93 -0.90 8.93
N THR A 113 -18.38 -1.89 8.17
CA THR A 113 -18.60 -1.76 6.72
C THR A 113 -19.96 -1.14 6.34
N ALA A 114 -20.93 -1.14 7.26
CA ALA A 114 -22.29 -0.61 7.04
C ALA A 114 -22.44 0.87 7.41
N GLU A 115 -21.50 1.44 8.17
CA GLU A 115 -21.49 2.86 8.56
C GLU A 115 -21.22 3.82 7.38
N GLY A 116 -20.86 3.30 6.19
CA GLY A 116 -20.69 4.08 4.96
C GLY A 116 -21.65 3.67 3.84
N GLU A 117 -21.85 4.53 2.84
CA GLU A 117 -22.51 4.09 1.60
C GLU A 117 -21.67 2.97 0.96
N PRO A 118 -22.23 1.77 0.73
CA PRO A 118 -21.46 0.67 0.15
C PRO A 118 -20.98 1.08 -1.24
N PHE A 119 -19.68 0.90 -1.51
CA PHE A 119 -19.12 1.09 -2.84
C PHE A 119 -19.90 0.25 -3.85
N LYS A 120 -20.59 0.91 -4.78
CA LYS A 120 -21.36 0.26 -5.86
C LYS A 120 -20.52 0.31 -7.13
N PRO A 121 -19.78 -0.77 -7.46
CA PRO A 121 -18.97 -0.77 -8.67
C PRO A 121 -19.86 -0.65 -9.91
N HIS A 122 -19.45 0.24 -10.81
CA HIS A 122 -20.00 0.36 -12.15
C HIS A 122 -19.76 -0.97 -12.88
N LYS A 123 -20.78 -1.43 -13.62
CA LYS A 123 -20.77 -2.75 -14.28
C LYS A 123 -19.57 -3.01 -15.21
N ASN A 124 -18.95 -1.95 -15.72
CA ASN A 124 -17.80 -2.01 -16.64
C ASN A 124 -16.46 -1.67 -15.97
N LEU A 125 -16.39 -1.62 -14.63
CA LEU A 125 -15.17 -1.25 -13.90
C LEU A 125 -14.00 -2.19 -14.20
N ASP A 126 -14.21 -3.50 -14.07
CA ASP A 126 -13.14 -4.47 -14.30
C ASP A 126 -12.68 -4.48 -15.77
N GLU A 127 -13.61 -4.32 -16.72
CA GLU A 127 -13.28 -4.18 -18.14
C GLU A 127 -12.44 -2.93 -18.40
N PHE A 128 -12.83 -1.78 -17.82
CA PHE A 128 -12.04 -0.55 -17.90
C PHE A 128 -10.64 -0.74 -17.31
N LEU A 129 -10.54 -1.33 -16.12
CA LEU A 129 -9.26 -1.54 -15.43
C LEU A 129 -8.34 -2.55 -16.17
N SER A 130 -8.90 -3.44 -16.98
CA SER A 130 -8.11 -4.34 -17.85
C SER A 130 -7.51 -3.63 -19.08
N LYS A 131 -8.00 -2.44 -19.43
CA LYS A 131 -7.57 -1.65 -20.59
C LYS A 131 -6.61 -0.51 -20.23
N VAL A 132 -6.31 -0.33 -18.94
CA VAL A 132 -5.35 0.66 -18.44
C VAL A 132 -4.08 -0.03 -17.95
N ASP A 133 -2.97 0.71 -17.86
CA ASP A 133 -1.75 0.19 -17.25
C ASP A 133 -1.92 0.16 -15.72
N ARG A 134 -2.41 -0.97 -15.22
CA ARG A 134 -2.70 -1.16 -13.79
C ARG A 134 -1.44 -1.12 -12.93
N LEU A 135 -0.33 -1.63 -13.44
CA LEU A 135 0.93 -1.63 -12.69
C LEU A 135 1.45 -0.20 -12.55
N ASP A 136 1.49 0.56 -13.64
CA ASP A 136 1.92 1.96 -13.59
C ASP A 136 1.02 2.80 -12.68
N LEU A 137 -0.30 2.63 -12.76
CA LEU A 137 -1.25 3.29 -11.85
C LEU A 137 -1.03 2.93 -10.39
N GLN A 138 -0.78 1.65 -10.08
CA GLN A 138 -0.49 1.20 -8.72
C GLN A 138 0.79 1.85 -8.19
N LEU A 139 1.88 1.79 -8.96
CA LEU A 139 3.17 2.37 -8.58
C LEU A 139 3.10 3.90 -8.43
N PHE A 140 2.39 4.57 -9.34
CA PHE A 140 2.11 6.00 -9.27
C PHE A 140 1.34 6.38 -8.00
N THR A 141 0.30 5.62 -7.68
CA THR A 141 -0.57 5.88 -6.52
C THR A 141 0.19 5.64 -5.22
N VAL A 142 0.91 4.52 -5.09
CA VAL A 142 1.77 4.22 -3.93
C VAL A 142 2.84 5.28 -3.75
N SER A 143 3.52 5.70 -4.82
CA SER A 143 4.52 6.77 -4.75
C SER A 143 3.92 8.09 -4.27
N SER A 144 2.69 8.39 -4.72
CA SER A 144 1.95 9.59 -4.30
C SER A 144 1.55 9.53 -2.83
N LEU A 145 1.10 8.37 -2.34
CA LEU A 145 0.78 8.13 -0.93
C LEU A 145 2.00 8.35 -0.04
N ILE A 146 3.14 7.72 -0.37
CA ILE A 146 4.40 7.88 0.37
C ILE A 146 4.83 9.34 0.40
N ARG A 147 4.75 10.05 -0.74
CA ARG A 147 5.07 11.48 -0.82
C ARG A 147 4.14 12.34 0.04
N ALA A 148 2.88 11.93 0.20
CA ALA A 148 1.92 12.59 1.08
C ALA A 148 2.07 12.20 2.57
N GLY A 149 3.03 11.32 2.90
CA GLY A 149 3.27 10.86 4.27
C GLY A 149 2.35 9.72 4.72
N GLU A 150 1.57 9.13 3.82
CA GLU A 150 0.88 7.87 4.09
C GLU A 150 1.89 6.74 3.93
N LEU A 151 2.01 5.88 4.93
CA LEU A 151 3.04 4.84 4.98
C LEU A 151 2.46 3.44 5.19
N ALA A 152 1.19 3.33 5.55
CA ALA A 152 0.60 2.10 6.05
C ALA A 152 -0.58 1.66 5.17
N GLY A 153 -0.64 0.36 4.83
CA GLY A 153 -1.68 -0.21 3.97
C GLY A 153 -1.62 0.31 2.52
N LEU A 154 -0.41 0.55 2.01
CA LEU A 154 -0.19 1.29 0.77
C LEU A 154 -0.88 0.64 -0.43
N ASP A 155 -0.75 -0.68 -0.57
CA ASP A 155 -1.36 -1.42 -1.68
C ASP A 155 -2.88 -1.37 -1.65
N GLN A 156 -3.47 -1.60 -0.47
CA GLN A 156 -4.92 -1.66 -0.31
C GLN A 156 -5.55 -0.28 -0.50
N ILE A 157 -4.94 0.76 0.08
CA ILE A 157 -5.39 2.14 -0.10
C ILE A 157 -5.23 2.58 -1.56
N ALA A 158 -4.13 2.19 -2.22
CA ALA A 158 -3.94 2.48 -3.64
C ALA A 158 -5.00 1.80 -4.52
N ASP A 159 -5.26 0.50 -4.35
CA ASP A 159 -6.28 -0.22 -5.13
C ASP A 159 -7.67 0.38 -4.89
N TYR A 160 -8.00 0.71 -3.63
CA TYR A 160 -9.26 1.38 -3.29
C TYR A 160 -9.42 2.71 -4.02
N ILE A 161 -8.42 3.60 -3.95
CA ILE A 161 -8.45 4.93 -4.61
C ILE A 161 -8.55 4.78 -6.13
N ILE A 162 -7.76 3.87 -6.72
CA ILE A 162 -7.79 3.62 -8.17
C ILE A 162 -9.18 3.17 -8.61
N ARG A 163 -9.76 2.19 -7.90
CA ARG A 163 -11.11 1.68 -8.21
C ARG A 163 -12.18 2.75 -8.02
N GLU A 164 -12.14 3.51 -6.93
CA GLU A 164 -13.11 4.58 -6.63
C GLU A 164 -13.09 5.67 -7.70
N GLU A 165 -11.90 6.17 -8.05
CA GLU A 165 -11.77 7.25 -9.04
C GLU A 165 -12.02 6.75 -10.49
N ALA A 166 -11.68 5.50 -10.80
CA ALA A 166 -12.07 4.87 -12.07
C ALA A 166 -13.59 4.70 -12.17
N ASN A 167 -14.25 4.28 -11.08
CA ASN A 167 -15.71 4.19 -11.00
C ASN A 167 -16.35 5.54 -11.29
N TYR A 168 -15.85 6.59 -10.64
CA TYR A 168 -16.33 7.95 -10.84
C TYR A 168 -16.20 8.40 -12.31
N LEU A 169 -15.07 8.12 -12.98
CA LEU A 169 -14.92 8.44 -14.40
C LEU A 169 -15.93 7.70 -15.28
N LEU A 170 -16.19 6.42 -14.98
CA LEU A 170 -17.18 5.62 -15.70
C LEU A 170 -18.59 6.15 -15.50
N ASP A 171 -18.97 6.51 -14.27
CA ASP A 171 -20.29 7.08 -13.97
C ASP A 171 -20.50 8.42 -14.67
N LEU A 172 -19.45 9.23 -14.78
CA LEU A 172 -19.53 10.57 -15.37
C LEU A 172 -19.52 10.57 -16.91
N TYR A 173 -18.76 9.66 -17.54
CA TYR A 173 -18.48 9.72 -18.97
C TYR A 173 -18.93 8.49 -19.76
N GLY A 174 -19.23 7.37 -19.10
CA GLY A 174 -19.41 6.08 -19.75
C GLY A 174 -18.09 5.45 -20.22
N PRO A 175 -18.12 4.19 -20.70
CA PRO A 175 -16.91 3.38 -20.92
C PRO A 175 -15.94 3.92 -21.96
N GLU A 176 -16.43 4.31 -23.15
CA GLU A 176 -15.55 4.75 -24.23
C GLU A 176 -14.85 6.06 -23.89
N LYS A 177 -15.60 7.04 -23.39
CA LYS A 177 -15.08 8.36 -23.05
C LYS A 177 -14.25 8.36 -21.77
N ALA A 178 -14.50 7.45 -20.82
CA ALA A 178 -13.63 7.27 -19.66
C ALA A 178 -12.22 6.83 -20.07
N LEU A 179 -12.07 5.97 -21.09
CA LEU A 179 -10.74 5.55 -21.60
C LEU A 179 -10.00 6.71 -22.28
N GLU A 180 -10.72 7.56 -23.02
CA GLU A 180 -10.16 8.80 -23.57
C GLU A 180 -9.64 9.70 -22.44
N LYS A 181 -10.46 9.94 -21.41
CA LYS A 181 -10.07 10.75 -20.24
C LYS A 181 -8.92 10.15 -19.44
N TYR A 182 -8.83 8.83 -19.33
CA TYR A 182 -7.65 8.17 -18.76
C TYR A 182 -6.38 8.50 -19.54
N ARG A 183 -6.41 8.42 -20.89
CA ARG A 183 -5.25 8.74 -21.74
C ARG A 183 -4.85 10.22 -21.67
N GLU A 184 -5.80 11.11 -21.41
CA GLU A 184 -5.55 12.53 -21.15
C GLU A 184 -4.94 12.80 -19.75
N GLY A 185 -4.87 11.78 -18.87
CA GLY A 185 -4.32 11.90 -17.52
C GLY A 185 -5.36 12.24 -16.44
N ALA A 186 -6.65 12.31 -16.77
CA ALA A 186 -7.69 12.72 -15.82
C ALA A 186 -7.78 11.80 -14.59
N LEU A 187 -7.56 10.49 -14.75
CA LEU A 187 -7.55 9.55 -13.62
C LEU A 187 -6.39 9.86 -12.65
N ALA A 188 -5.19 10.13 -13.17
CA ALA A 188 -4.03 10.46 -12.37
C ALA A 188 -4.24 11.77 -11.58
N GLU A 189 -4.82 12.79 -12.22
CA GLU A 189 -5.16 14.06 -11.54
C GLU A 189 -6.13 13.86 -10.38
N ARG A 190 -7.14 13.00 -10.57
CA ARG A 190 -8.13 12.66 -9.54
C ARG A 190 -7.50 11.89 -8.39
N ILE A 191 -6.67 10.89 -8.68
CA ILE A 191 -5.89 10.15 -7.68
C ILE A 191 -5.04 11.13 -6.84
N LEU A 192 -4.31 12.06 -7.48
CA LEU A 192 -3.51 13.06 -6.75
C LEU A 192 -4.36 13.98 -5.87
N LYS A 193 -5.58 14.33 -6.30
CA LYS A 193 -6.52 15.10 -5.49
C LYS A 193 -7.00 14.30 -4.29
N ARG A 194 -7.33 13.01 -4.48
CA ARG A 194 -7.77 12.10 -3.41
C ARG A 194 -6.67 11.88 -2.38
N VAL A 195 -5.45 11.56 -2.82
CA VAL A 195 -4.27 11.37 -1.96
C VAL A 195 -3.99 12.62 -1.12
N ARG A 196 -4.01 13.83 -1.71
CA ARG A 196 -3.84 15.08 -0.95
C ARG A 196 -4.95 15.33 0.08
N GLY A 197 -6.14 14.77 -0.15
CA GLY A 197 -7.27 14.84 0.77
C GLY A 197 -7.11 13.96 2.01
N LEU A 198 -6.37 12.84 1.91
CA LEU A 198 -6.22 11.86 2.99
C LEU A 198 -5.61 12.48 4.26
N GLY A 199 -4.62 13.35 4.13
CA GLY A 199 -4.00 14.01 5.28
C GLY A 199 -4.96 14.87 6.12
N LYS A 200 -6.15 15.17 5.59
CA LYS A 200 -7.19 15.95 6.27
C LYS A 200 -8.25 15.10 6.97
N THR A 201 -8.23 13.78 6.78
CA THR A 201 -9.20 12.86 7.38
C THR A 201 -8.47 11.84 8.25
N SER A 202 -8.99 11.62 9.45
CA SER A 202 -8.53 10.55 10.36
C SER A 202 -9.40 9.30 10.27
N GLU A 203 -10.28 9.23 9.28
CA GLU A 203 -11.17 8.09 9.09
C GLU A 203 -10.37 6.86 8.65
N PRO A 204 -10.62 5.69 9.28
CA PRO A 204 -10.07 4.43 8.82
C PRO A 204 -10.49 4.15 7.38
N LEU A 205 -9.54 3.72 6.55
CA LEU A 205 -9.78 3.32 5.16
C LEU A 205 -9.79 1.80 5.00
N LEU A 206 -9.21 1.08 5.96
CA LEU A 206 -9.09 -0.36 5.94
C LEU A 206 -9.78 -0.94 7.17
N VAL A 207 -10.69 -1.88 6.95
CA VAL A 207 -11.25 -2.71 8.01
C VAL A 207 -10.67 -4.10 7.84
N ILE A 208 -9.84 -4.52 8.80
CA ILE A 208 -9.20 -5.84 8.75
C ILE A 208 -9.90 -6.74 9.77
N ARG A 209 -10.46 -7.83 9.26
CA ARG A 209 -11.00 -8.89 10.12
C ARG A 209 -9.87 -9.79 10.59
N VAL A 210 -9.75 -9.92 11.91
CA VAL A 210 -8.85 -10.88 12.55
C VAL A 210 -9.66 -12.08 12.98
N ASP A 211 -9.30 -13.27 12.50
CA ASP A 211 -9.98 -14.52 12.85
C ASP A 211 -9.28 -15.18 14.04
N LEU A 212 -9.89 -15.10 15.23
CA LEU A 212 -9.36 -15.66 16.48
C LEU A 212 -9.52 -17.19 16.57
N ARG A 213 -10.06 -17.86 15.53
CA ARG A 213 -10.27 -19.31 15.53
C ARG A 213 -9.01 -20.08 15.19
N ALA A 214 -8.14 -20.22 16.19
CA ALA A 214 -7.27 -21.39 16.32
C ALA A 214 -6.86 -21.55 17.78
N TRP A 215 -7.77 -22.17 18.55
CA TRP A 215 -7.45 -22.86 19.78
C TRP A 215 -7.53 -24.36 19.50
#